data_AF-A0A6N8EED9-F1
#
_entry.id   AF-A0A6N8EED9-F1
#
_cell.length_a   1.000
_cell.length_b   1.000
_cell.length_c   1.000
_cell.angle_alpha   90.00
_cell.angle_beta   90.00
_cell.angle_gamma   90.00
#
_symmetry.space_group_name_H-M   'P 1'
#
loop_
_entity.id
_entity.type
_entity.pdbx_description
1 polymer ?
#
loop_
_entity_poly.entity_id
_entity_poly.type
_entity_poly.pdbx_seq_one_letter_code
_entity_poly.pdbx_strand_id
1 'polypeptide(L)'
;MLKMTSQILFVSGVFVFSSISQAGLRDWIYEPSYEIQKEYIQPISDKDQLCSAKCEIELLNCNATNEARASSCSDGSDFAAGLGNTQTSSDVMSVAIGAAILAVAALTLEDCFGIEDCLSGYESCFTECGGTIKEEEVCISNCEIDEVLKSFKKIGTEEKLVISHIKKYLEGQSGVHIAPDISPNKIDGFLKKTGDILKKEDIPLALIDNTIFGGASEGFSIFKDYFIYKKSFSDPVKIYYSSIRNEVVQKLKETKKGKKLEPYLLVNNHEMFVFSEIAYRFSQFLNHMRAIKTSPNQAVSDSEIINPWD
;
A
#
# COMPACT_ATOMS: atom_id res chain seq x y z
N MET A 1 20.43 35.75 -3.69
CA MET A 1 20.13 34.30 -3.73
C MET A 1 20.22 33.76 -2.31
N LEU A 2 19.14 33.87 -1.55
CA LEU A 2 18.98 33.20 -0.27
C LEU A 2 18.30 31.85 -0.56
N LYS A 3 19.00 30.74 -0.34
CA LYS A 3 18.37 29.41 -0.32
C LYS A 3 17.60 29.30 0.99
N MET A 4 16.28 29.43 0.94
CA MET A 4 15.42 28.95 2.03
C MET A 4 15.45 27.42 1.98
N THR A 5 16.13 26.82 2.96
CA THR A 5 16.04 25.39 3.24
C THR A 5 14.71 25.10 3.91
N SER A 6 13.88 24.28 3.25
CA SER A 6 12.65 23.72 3.79
C SER A 6 12.93 23.00 5.12
N GLN A 7 12.39 23.52 6.22
CA GLN A 7 12.33 22.79 7.48
C GLN A 7 10.98 22.07 7.53
N ILE A 8 11.05 20.74 7.52
CA ILE A 8 9.89 19.87 7.73
C ILE A 8 9.61 19.85 9.23
N LEU A 9 8.52 20.49 9.63
CA LEU A 9 7.99 20.46 11.00
C LEU A 9 7.27 19.11 11.23
N PHE A 10 7.91 18.21 11.97
CA PHE A 10 7.26 17.01 12.50
C PHE A 10 6.49 17.37 13.76
N VAL A 11 5.16 17.48 13.65
CA VAL A 11 4.27 17.57 14.82
C VAL A 11 4.06 16.16 15.38
N SER A 12 4.57 15.90 16.57
CA SER A 12 4.37 14.64 17.29
C SER A 12 2.94 14.56 17.85
N GLY A 13 2.06 13.88 17.12
CA GLY A 13 0.71 13.56 17.59
C GLY A 13 0.71 12.43 18.63
N VAL A 14 0.13 12.67 19.79
CA VAL A 14 -0.19 11.66 20.81
C VAL A 14 -1.32 10.78 20.29
N PHE A 15 -1.03 9.53 19.95
CA PHE A 15 -2.02 8.54 19.54
C PHE A 15 -2.74 7.94 20.75
N VAL A 16 -3.99 8.37 20.98
CA VAL A 16 -4.92 7.68 21.88
C VAL A 16 -5.53 6.49 21.13
N PHE A 17 -5.00 5.29 21.35
CA PHE A 17 -5.59 4.06 20.81
C PHE A 17 -6.87 3.72 21.59
N SER A 18 -8.02 4.13 21.07
CA SER A 18 -9.29 3.50 21.39
C SER A 18 -9.39 2.18 20.63
N SER A 19 -9.97 1.17 21.28
CA SER A 19 -10.05 -0.22 20.82
C SER A 19 -10.97 -0.39 19.60
N ILE A 20 -10.55 0.09 18.43
CA ILE A 20 -11.21 -0.19 17.16
C ILE A 20 -10.84 -1.61 16.73
N SER A 21 -11.85 -2.39 16.36
CA SER A 21 -11.70 -3.78 15.94
C SER A 21 -10.69 -3.91 14.79
N GLN A 22 -9.62 -4.68 15.04
CA GLN A 22 -8.45 -4.85 14.15
C GLN A 22 -8.75 -5.44 12.76
N ALA A 23 -9.99 -5.83 12.48
CA ALA A 23 -10.39 -6.42 11.20
C ALA A 23 -10.68 -5.39 10.09
N GLY A 24 -10.95 -4.12 10.43
CA GLY A 24 -11.30 -3.08 9.45
C GLY A 24 -10.16 -2.14 9.04
N LEU A 25 -9.05 -2.12 9.77
CA LEU A 25 -7.93 -1.18 9.55
C LEU A 25 -6.82 -1.73 8.64
N ARG A 26 -6.90 -2.99 8.20
CA ARG A 26 -5.82 -3.61 7.42
C ARG A 26 -5.83 -3.28 5.93
N ASP A 27 -6.96 -2.88 5.37
CA ASP A 27 -7.06 -2.58 3.93
C ASP A 27 -6.64 -1.13 3.59
N TRP A 28 -6.62 -0.22 4.56
CA TRP A 28 -6.32 1.21 4.34
C TRP A 28 -4.83 1.56 4.29
N ILE A 29 -3.93 0.60 4.53
CA ILE A 29 -2.47 0.88 4.66
C ILE A 29 -1.75 0.85 3.30
N TYR A 30 -2.43 0.48 2.21
CA TYR A 30 -1.79 0.10 0.95
C TYR A 30 -2.25 0.88 -0.27
N GLU A 31 -3.16 1.84 -0.10
CA GLU A 31 -3.40 2.79 -1.18
C GLU A 31 -2.15 3.68 -1.33
N PRO A 32 -1.74 4.01 -2.58
CA PRO A 32 -0.71 5.00 -2.79
C PRO A 32 -1.15 6.32 -2.17
N SER A 33 -0.30 6.88 -1.30
CA SER A 33 -0.56 8.16 -0.66
C SER A 33 0.15 9.25 -1.46
N TYR A 34 -0.61 10.25 -1.83
CA TYR A 34 -0.10 11.41 -2.56
C TYR A 34 -0.20 12.66 -1.69
N GLU A 35 0.77 13.54 -1.82
CA GLU A 35 0.74 14.88 -1.26
C GLU A 35 0.94 15.87 -2.39
N ILE A 36 0.16 16.94 -2.35
CA ILE A 36 0.30 18.04 -3.29
C ILE A 36 1.49 18.87 -2.82
N GLN A 37 2.60 18.77 -3.54
CA GLN A 37 3.73 19.67 -3.36
C GLN A 37 3.48 20.94 -4.16
N LYS A 38 3.65 22.09 -3.51
CA LYS A 38 3.48 23.41 -4.11
C LYS A 38 4.85 24.04 -4.38
N GLU A 39 5.13 24.36 -5.64
CA GLU A 39 6.29 25.16 -6.05
C GLU A 39 5.85 26.61 -6.28
N TYR A 40 6.46 27.54 -5.54
CA TYR A 40 6.18 28.97 -5.62
C TYR A 40 7.17 29.65 -6.57
N ILE A 41 6.69 30.02 -7.76
CA ILE A 41 7.48 30.71 -8.78
C ILE A 41 7.32 32.21 -8.59
N GLN A 42 8.42 32.87 -8.23
CA GLN A 42 8.46 34.30 -7.97
C GLN A 42 8.13 35.11 -9.24
N PRO A 43 7.46 36.26 -9.10
CA PRO A 43 7.17 37.14 -10.22
C PRO A 43 8.44 37.75 -10.83
N ILE A 44 8.35 38.11 -12.11
CA ILE A 44 9.51 38.60 -12.89
C ILE A 44 9.78 40.08 -12.60
N SER A 45 8.75 40.87 -12.33
CA SER A 45 8.82 42.33 -12.14
C SER A 45 9.32 42.68 -10.73
N ASP A 46 10.24 43.65 -10.63
CA ASP A 46 10.77 44.15 -9.34
C ASP A 46 9.66 44.63 -8.40
N LYS A 47 8.61 45.25 -8.95
CA LYS A 47 7.45 45.73 -8.18
C LYS A 47 6.68 44.56 -7.56
N ASP A 48 6.55 43.49 -8.32
CA ASP A 48 5.79 42.30 -7.97
C ASP A 48 6.58 41.43 -6.98
N GLN A 49 7.92 41.39 -7.10
CA GLN A 49 8.81 40.78 -6.11
C GLN A 49 8.76 41.49 -4.77
N LEU A 50 8.71 42.83 -4.78
CA LEU A 50 8.53 43.59 -3.54
C LEU A 50 7.15 43.33 -2.91
N CYS A 51 6.14 43.07 -3.73
CA CYS A 51 4.81 42.68 -3.28
C CYS A 51 4.85 41.27 -2.65
N SER A 52 5.41 40.26 -3.32
CA SER A 52 5.48 38.89 -2.79
C SER A 52 6.31 38.80 -1.51
N ALA A 53 7.38 39.59 -1.39
CA ALA A 53 8.17 39.68 -0.15
C ALA A 53 7.35 40.19 1.05
N LYS A 54 6.34 41.05 0.83
CA LYS A 54 5.42 41.46 1.90
C LYS A 54 4.50 40.31 2.33
N CYS A 55 4.00 39.52 1.36
CA CYS A 55 3.22 38.32 1.66
C CYS A 55 4.03 37.32 2.50
N GLU A 56 5.33 37.14 2.21
CA GLU A 56 6.21 36.27 3.01
C GLU A 56 6.34 36.78 4.46
N ILE A 57 6.44 38.09 4.67
CA ILE A 57 6.46 38.69 6.03
C ILE A 57 5.12 38.47 6.75
N GLU A 58 3.99 38.63 6.06
CA GLU A 58 2.67 38.38 6.63
C GLU A 58 2.49 36.91 7.03
N LEU A 59 2.96 35.97 6.21
CA LEU A 59 2.98 34.54 6.54
C LEU A 59 3.81 34.27 7.80
N LEU A 60 5.00 34.86 7.92
CA LEU A 60 5.86 34.70 9.10
C LEU A 60 5.20 35.26 10.36
N ASN A 61 4.57 36.43 10.28
CA ASN A 61 3.86 37.03 11.41
C ASN A 61 2.64 36.19 11.83
N CYS A 62 1.90 35.66 10.85
CA CYS A 62 0.77 34.77 11.09
C CYS A 62 1.22 33.49 11.79
N ASN A 63 2.27 32.83 11.30
CA ASN A 63 2.85 31.63 11.92
C ASN A 63 3.34 31.90 13.34
N ALA A 64 4.07 33.00 13.57
CA ALA A 64 4.54 33.37 14.91
C ALA A 64 3.37 33.63 15.88
N THR A 65 2.28 34.23 15.38
CA THR A 65 1.06 34.44 16.18
C THR A 65 0.40 33.12 16.52
N ASN A 66 0.31 32.18 15.57
CA ASN A 66 -0.23 30.85 15.80
C ASN A 66 0.62 30.02 16.78
N GLU A 67 1.95 30.08 16.70
CA GLU A 67 2.86 29.44 17.66
C GLU A 67 2.70 30.03 19.07
N ALA A 68 2.64 31.36 19.19
CA ALA A 68 2.39 32.02 20.46
C ALA A 68 1.05 31.59 21.07
N ARG A 69 -0.02 31.53 20.26
CA ARG A 69 -1.33 31.02 20.70
C ARG A 69 -1.24 29.56 21.14
N ALA A 70 -0.62 28.68 20.35
CA ALA A 70 -0.46 27.27 20.70
C ALA A 70 0.28 27.07 22.02
N SER A 71 1.35 27.84 22.28
CA SER A 71 2.09 27.78 23.55
C SER A 71 1.27 28.26 24.74
N SER A 72 0.46 29.30 24.58
CA SER A 72 -0.46 29.75 25.64
C SER A 72 -1.55 28.73 25.97
N CYS A 73 -1.95 27.93 24.96
CA CYS A 73 -2.94 26.87 25.11
C CYS A 73 -2.38 25.65 25.86
N SER A 74 -1.10 25.29 25.64
CA SER A 74 -0.46 24.20 26.41
C SER A 74 -0.35 24.57 27.89
N ASP A 75 0.07 25.79 28.19
CA ASP A 75 0.27 26.24 29.59
C ASP A 75 -1.07 26.33 30.36
N GLY A 76 -2.16 26.70 29.68
CA GLY A 76 -3.50 26.70 30.26
C GLY A 76 -4.04 25.30 30.59
N SER A 77 -3.67 24.31 29.77
CA SER A 77 -4.08 22.91 30.00
C SER A 77 -3.41 22.30 31.24
N ASP A 78 -2.15 22.65 31.51
CA ASP A 78 -1.42 22.24 32.71
C ASP A 78 -2.00 22.89 33.98
N PHE A 79 -2.45 24.15 33.88
CA PHE A 79 -3.14 24.83 34.99
C PHE A 79 -4.49 24.17 35.33
N ALA A 80 -5.29 23.81 34.31
CA ALA A 80 -6.55 23.09 34.49
C ALA A 80 -6.34 21.69 35.10
N ALA A 81 -5.30 20.98 34.69
CA ALA A 81 -4.92 19.69 35.28
C ALA A 81 -4.48 19.82 36.76
N GLY A 82 -3.85 20.93 37.13
CA GLY A 82 -3.47 21.23 38.52
C GLY A 82 -4.65 21.45 39.47
N LEU A 83 -5.73 22.08 39.00
CA LEU A 83 -6.94 22.35 39.81
C LEU A 83 -7.78 21.08 40.09
N GLY A 84 -7.65 20.04 39.27
CA GLY A 84 -8.35 18.77 39.46
C GLY A 84 -7.88 17.96 40.69
N ASN A 85 -6.74 18.31 41.29
CA ASN A 85 -6.14 17.58 42.42
C ASN A 85 -6.33 18.22 43.79
N THR A 86 -7.00 19.38 43.90
CA THR A 86 -7.33 19.96 45.22
C THR A 86 -8.63 19.36 45.76
N GLN A 87 -8.52 18.38 46.65
CA GLN A 87 -9.66 17.84 47.44
C GLN A 87 -10.26 18.93 48.33
N THR A 88 -11.41 19.49 47.96
CA THR A 88 -12.22 20.32 48.86
C THR A 88 -13.35 19.49 49.46
N SER A 89 -13.29 19.24 50.78
CA SER A 89 -14.27 18.47 51.54
C SER A 89 -15.53 19.28 51.91
N SER A 90 -16.38 19.59 50.94
CA SER A 90 -17.64 20.31 51.17
C SER A 90 -18.65 20.04 50.04
N ASP A 91 -19.65 19.20 50.32
CA ASP A 91 -20.53 18.54 49.34
C ASP A 91 -21.59 19.42 48.65
N VAL A 92 -21.62 20.74 48.88
CA VAL A 92 -22.66 21.62 48.30
C VAL A 92 -22.10 22.75 47.43
N MET A 93 -20.79 23.03 47.47
CA MET A 93 -20.15 24.00 46.57
C MET A 93 -19.51 23.36 45.32
N SER A 94 -19.40 22.03 45.26
CA SER A 94 -18.68 21.31 44.20
C SER A 94 -19.34 21.38 42.81
N VAL A 95 -20.68 21.43 42.75
CA VAL A 95 -21.41 21.41 41.47
C VAL A 95 -21.32 22.74 40.72
N ALA A 96 -21.38 23.87 41.43
CA ALA A 96 -21.28 25.20 40.81
C ALA A 96 -19.86 25.50 40.31
N ILE A 97 -18.84 25.06 41.05
CA ILE A 97 -17.43 25.21 40.66
C ILE A 97 -17.11 24.33 39.46
N GLY A 98 -17.61 23.08 39.43
CA GLY A 98 -17.43 22.18 38.29
C GLY A 98 -18.02 22.72 36.99
N ALA A 99 -19.21 23.33 37.03
CA ALA A 99 -19.83 23.93 35.84
C ALA A 99 -19.08 25.18 35.36
N ALA A 100 -18.56 26.01 36.28
CA ALA A 100 -17.74 27.17 35.93
C ALA A 100 -16.39 26.76 35.31
N ILE A 101 -15.74 25.71 35.83
CA ILE A 101 -14.49 25.17 35.26
C ILE A 101 -14.73 24.59 33.86
N LEU A 102 -15.84 23.86 33.64
CA LEU A 102 -16.17 23.33 32.32
C LEU A 102 -16.45 24.43 31.30
N ALA A 103 -17.14 25.50 31.70
CA ALA A 103 -17.43 26.63 30.82
C ALA A 103 -16.17 27.43 30.45
N VAL A 104 -15.25 27.62 31.41
CA VAL A 104 -13.95 28.27 31.15
C VAL A 104 -13.09 27.40 30.23
N ALA A 105 -13.05 26.08 30.44
CA ALA A 105 -12.31 25.16 29.57
C ALA A 105 -12.89 25.09 28.14
N ALA A 106 -14.21 25.20 27.98
CA ALA A 106 -14.86 25.22 26.67
C ALA A 106 -14.56 26.52 25.89
N LEU A 107 -14.55 27.67 26.58
CA LEU A 107 -14.19 28.96 25.97
C LEU A 107 -12.71 29.00 25.56
N THR A 108 -11.81 28.39 26.33
CA THR A 108 -10.38 28.33 25.96
C THR A 108 -10.12 27.39 24.78
N LEU A 109 -10.95 26.36 24.56
CA LEU A 109 -10.76 25.45 23.43
C LEU A 109 -11.11 26.12 22.08
N GLU A 110 -12.19 26.88 21.99
CA GLU A 110 -12.55 27.58 20.74
C GLU A 110 -11.48 28.59 20.30
N ASP A 111 -10.90 29.34 21.25
CA ASP A 111 -9.82 30.29 20.97
C ASP A 111 -8.49 29.62 20.60
N CYS A 112 -8.30 28.37 21.01
CA CYS A 112 -7.11 27.57 20.70
C CYS A 112 -7.22 26.82 19.36
N PHE A 113 -8.42 26.52 18.88
CA PHE A 113 -8.65 25.85 17.59
C PHE A 113 -8.83 26.80 16.41
N GLY A 114 -8.98 28.10 16.66
CA GLY A 114 -8.99 29.15 15.63
C GLY A 114 -7.59 29.43 15.06
N ILE A 115 -6.88 28.41 14.59
CA ILE A 115 -5.66 28.58 13.80
C ILE A 115 -6.11 29.06 12.43
N GLU A 116 -5.93 30.35 12.16
CA GLU A 116 -6.12 30.88 10.80
C GLU A 116 -5.19 30.12 9.86
N ASP A 117 -5.73 29.68 8.72
CA ASP A 117 -4.97 29.02 7.67
C ASP A 117 -4.06 30.06 6.99
N CYS A 118 -2.93 30.37 7.63
CA CYS A 118 -1.93 31.33 7.16
C CYS A 118 -1.48 31.01 5.74
N LEU A 119 -1.49 29.73 5.35
CA LEU A 119 -1.09 29.29 4.04
C LEU A 119 -2.09 29.76 2.98
N SER A 120 -3.40 29.63 3.23
CA SER A 120 -4.43 30.13 2.30
C SER A 120 -4.32 31.65 2.06
N GLY A 121 -4.07 32.43 3.11
CA GLY A 121 -3.88 33.88 3.02
C GLY A 121 -2.62 34.24 2.23
N TYR A 122 -1.52 33.54 2.48
CA TYR A 122 -0.27 33.69 1.74
C TYR A 122 -0.45 33.36 0.25
N GLU A 123 -1.11 32.25 -0.08
CA GLU A 123 -1.31 31.83 -1.47
C GLU A 123 -2.15 32.86 -2.26
N SER A 124 -3.18 33.43 -1.64
CA SER A 124 -3.95 34.53 -2.24
C SER A 124 -3.09 35.77 -2.46
N CYS A 125 -2.37 36.23 -1.43
CA CYS A 125 -1.48 37.39 -1.55
C CYS A 125 -0.39 37.18 -2.61
N PHE A 126 0.24 36.01 -2.62
CA PHE A 126 1.32 35.66 -3.53
C PHE A 126 0.85 35.65 -4.99
N THR A 127 -0.33 35.11 -5.27
CA THR A 127 -0.93 35.11 -6.62
C THR A 127 -1.40 36.50 -7.06
N GLU A 128 -1.94 37.31 -6.16
CA GLU A 128 -2.28 38.73 -6.42
C GLU A 128 -1.05 39.57 -6.76
N CYS A 129 0.10 39.25 -6.16
CA CYS A 129 1.40 39.84 -6.47
C CYS A 129 2.03 39.29 -7.76
N GLY A 130 1.30 38.52 -8.58
CA GLY A 130 1.80 37.99 -9.86
C GLY A 130 2.70 36.75 -9.73
N GLY A 131 2.82 36.17 -8.53
CA GLY A 131 3.45 34.87 -8.33
C GLY A 131 2.63 33.74 -8.95
N THR A 132 3.29 32.64 -9.34
CA THR A 132 2.62 31.44 -9.85
C THR A 132 2.85 30.28 -8.88
N ILE A 133 1.78 29.59 -8.50
CA ILE A 133 1.85 28.37 -7.70
C ILE A 133 1.68 27.19 -8.66
N LYS A 134 2.69 26.33 -8.74
CA LYS A 134 2.57 25.04 -9.41
C LYS A 134 2.28 23.97 -8.39
N GLU A 135 1.24 23.18 -8.64
CA GLU A 135 0.89 22.03 -7.83
C GLU A 135 1.35 20.77 -8.56
N GLU A 136 2.16 19.96 -7.89
CA GLU A 136 2.55 18.64 -8.35
C GLU A 136 2.10 17.60 -7.34
N GLU A 137 1.36 16.61 -7.80
CA GLU A 137 0.97 15.47 -6.97
C GLU A 137 2.18 14.54 -6.84
N VAL A 138 2.83 14.56 -5.68
CA VAL A 138 4.01 13.75 -5.39
C VAL A 138 3.58 12.57 -4.53
N CYS A 139 3.90 11.37 -5.01
CA CYS A 139 3.63 10.18 -4.23
C CYS A 139 4.63 10.05 -3.08
N ILE A 140 4.12 9.96 -1.86
CA ILE A 140 4.91 9.92 -0.61
C ILE A 140 5.11 8.48 -0.14
N SER A 141 4.17 7.59 -0.45
CA SER A 141 4.22 6.18 -0.04
C SER A 141 3.51 5.25 -1.02
N ASN A 142 3.99 4.00 -1.09
CA ASN A 142 3.42 2.90 -1.89
C ASN A 142 3.35 3.16 -3.43
N CYS A 143 4.18 4.07 -3.95
CA CYS A 143 4.17 4.53 -5.34
C CYS A 143 4.57 3.46 -6.36
N GLU A 144 5.42 2.52 -5.95
CA GLU A 144 5.82 1.38 -6.78
C GLU A 144 4.62 0.55 -7.20
N ILE A 145 3.60 0.47 -6.34
CA ILE A 145 2.36 -0.24 -6.64
C ILE A 145 1.58 0.48 -7.74
N ASP A 146 1.52 1.81 -7.72
CA ASP A 146 0.81 2.57 -8.75
C ASP A 146 1.48 2.46 -10.13
N GLU A 147 2.83 2.47 -10.19
CA GLU A 147 3.55 2.18 -11.45
C GLU A 147 3.20 0.77 -11.97
N VAL A 148 3.16 -0.23 -11.10
CA VAL A 148 2.76 -1.60 -11.45
C VAL A 148 1.29 -1.64 -11.89
N LEU A 149 0.38 -0.94 -11.22
CA LEU A 149 -1.03 -0.88 -11.61
C LEU A 149 -1.24 -0.19 -12.97
N LYS A 150 -0.53 0.92 -13.21
CA LYS A 150 -0.53 1.61 -14.51
C LYS A 150 0.04 0.73 -15.61
N SER A 151 1.03 -0.12 -15.30
CA SER A 151 1.61 -1.05 -16.26
C SER A 151 0.65 -2.17 -16.68
N PHE A 152 -0.28 -2.60 -15.81
CA PHE A 152 -1.37 -3.52 -16.21
C PHE A 152 -2.29 -2.93 -17.28
N LYS A 153 -2.36 -1.60 -17.44
CA LYS A 153 -3.10 -0.99 -18.56
C LYS A 153 -2.40 -1.17 -19.92
N LYS A 154 -1.13 -1.56 -19.92
CA LYS A 154 -0.30 -1.79 -21.11
C LYS A 154 0.05 -3.28 -21.32
N ILE A 155 -0.81 -4.20 -20.90
CA ILE A 155 -0.63 -5.64 -21.17
C ILE A 155 -0.57 -5.87 -22.69
N GLY A 156 0.55 -6.40 -23.16
CA GLY A 156 0.78 -6.75 -24.57
C GLY A 156 -0.05 -7.95 -25.03
N THR A 157 0.00 -8.25 -26.32
CA THR A 157 -0.77 -9.35 -26.93
C THR A 157 -0.38 -10.71 -26.38
N GLU A 158 0.90 -10.93 -26.10
CA GLU A 158 1.38 -12.19 -25.54
C GLU A 158 0.94 -12.39 -24.09
N GLU A 159 0.98 -11.34 -23.27
CA GLU A 159 0.51 -11.38 -21.89
C GLU A 159 -1.00 -11.64 -21.82
N LYS A 160 -1.78 -11.06 -22.75
CA LYS A 160 -3.21 -11.37 -22.88
C LYS A 160 -3.45 -12.85 -23.19
N LEU A 161 -2.62 -13.44 -24.06
CA LEU A 161 -2.69 -14.87 -24.37
C LEU A 161 -2.40 -15.70 -23.11
N VAL A 162 -1.34 -15.36 -22.36
CA VAL A 162 -1.03 -16.06 -21.10
C VAL A 162 -2.19 -15.92 -20.10
N ILE A 163 -2.75 -14.71 -19.92
CA ILE A 163 -3.91 -14.49 -19.04
C ILE A 163 -5.11 -15.34 -19.47
N SER A 164 -5.38 -15.46 -20.77
CA SER A 164 -6.45 -16.32 -21.27
C SER A 164 -6.24 -17.79 -20.88
N HIS A 165 -5.01 -18.29 -20.97
CA HIS A 165 -4.68 -19.65 -20.51
C HIS A 165 -4.76 -19.80 -18.99
N ILE A 166 -4.25 -18.81 -18.23
CA ILE A 166 -4.41 -18.79 -16.77
C ILE A 166 -5.89 -18.91 -16.42
N LYS A 167 -6.76 -18.12 -17.05
CA LYS A 167 -8.19 -18.16 -16.78
C LYS A 167 -8.80 -19.53 -17.10
N LYS A 168 -8.50 -20.08 -18.27
CA LYS A 168 -8.96 -21.41 -18.70
C LYS A 168 -8.65 -22.51 -17.67
N TYR A 169 -7.46 -22.49 -17.08
CA TYR A 169 -7.01 -23.56 -16.18
C TYR A 169 -7.29 -23.27 -14.70
N LEU A 170 -7.15 -22.01 -14.25
CA LEU A 170 -7.02 -21.66 -12.84
C LEU A 170 -8.10 -20.70 -12.31
N GLU A 171 -8.94 -20.10 -13.16
CA GLU A 171 -10.00 -19.20 -12.70
C GLU A 171 -11.03 -19.94 -11.82
N GLY A 172 -11.54 -19.24 -10.80
CA GLY A 172 -12.48 -19.78 -9.83
C GLY A 172 -11.85 -20.69 -8.76
N GLN A 173 -10.55 -20.97 -8.83
CA GLN A 173 -9.86 -21.71 -7.78
C GLN A 173 -9.55 -20.80 -6.57
N SER A 174 -9.65 -21.36 -5.36
CA SER A 174 -9.37 -20.62 -4.13
C SER A 174 -7.91 -20.14 -4.08
N GLY A 175 -7.70 -18.87 -3.70
CA GLY A 175 -6.37 -18.28 -3.60
C GLY A 175 -5.75 -17.87 -4.93
N VAL A 176 -6.45 -18.00 -6.07
CA VAL A 176 -5.97 -17.53 -7.38
C VAL A 176 -6.45 -16.10 -7.64
N HIS A 177 -5.50 -15.21 -7.96
CA HIS A 177 -5.73 -13.81 -8.31
C HIS A 177 -5.11 -13.55 -9.68
N ILE A 178 -5.87 -12.99 -10.61
CA ILE A 178 -5.47 -12.85 -12.02
C ILE A 178 -5.51 -11.37 -12.40
N ALA A 179 -4.53 -10.91 -13.17
CA ALA A 179 -4.48 -9.54 -13.66
C ALA A 179 -5.69 -9.23 -14.59
N PRO A 180 -6.22 -7.99 -14.56
CA PRO A 180 -5.76 -6.85 -13.75
C PRO A 180 -6.29 -6.84 -12.30
N ASP A 181 -7.08 -7.85 -11.91
CA ASP A 181 -7.83 -7.88 -10.65
C ASP A 181 -7.01 -8.41 -9.45
N ILE A 182 -5.68 -8.21 -9.47
CA ILE A 182 -4.80 -8.57 -8.35
C ILE A 182 -4.77 -7.39 -7.38
N SER A 183 -5.11 -7.62 -6.11
CA SER A 183 -5.12 -6.53 -5.13
C SER A 183 -3.71 -5.95 -4.88
N PRO A 184 -3.59 -4.62 -4.67
CA PRO A 184 -2.35 -3.94 -4.31
C PRO A 184 -1.54 -4.66 -3.21
N ASN A 185 -2.22 -5.07 -2.14
CA ASN A 185 -1.61 -5.69 -0.97
C ASN A 185 -0.92 -7.02 -1.31
N LYS A 186 -1.50 -7.78 -2.25
CA LYS A 186 -0.92 -9.05 -2.71
C LYS A 186 0.29 -8.83 -3.60
N ILE A 187 0.26 -7.80 -4.44
CA ILE A 187 1.42 -7.40 -5.25
C ILE A 187 2.56 -6.98 -4.33
N ASP A 188 2.32 -6.10 -3.37
CA ASP A 188 3.33 -5.65 -2.40
C ASP A 188 3.89 -6.81 -1.56
N GLY A 189 3.02 -7.66 -1.03
CA GLY A 189 3.43 -8.84 -0.26
C GLY A 189 4.32 -9.79 -1.06
N PHE A 190 4.05 -9.94 -2.36
CA PHE A 190 4.88 -10.69 -3.30
C PHE A 190 6.21 -9.97 -3.58
N LEU A 191 6.19 -8.68 -3.93
CA LEU A 191 7.39 -7.90 -4.27
C LEU A 191 8.37 -7.84 -3.10
N LYS A 192 7.90 -7.62 -1.87
CA LYS A 192 8.73 -7.63 -0.65
C LYS A 192 9.51 -8.92 -0.43
N LYS A 193 9.07 -10.04 -1.02
CA LYS A 193 9.68 -11.36 -0.86
C LYS A 193 10.47 -11.85 -2.07
N THR A 194 10.34 -11.15 -3.18
CA THR A 194 10.89 -11.58 -4.48
C THR A 194 11.61 -10.48 -5.23
N GLY A 195 11.64 -9.25 -4.69
CA GLY A 195 12.22 -8.07 -5.35
C GLY A 195 13.64 -8.29 -5.85
N ASP A 196 14.48 -9.02 -5.09
CA ASP A 196 15.87 -9.28 -5.47
C ASP A 196 16.05 -10.10 -6.77
N ILE A 197 15.02 -10.85 -7.19
CA ILE A 197 15.04 -11.69 -8.41
C ILE A 197 14.17 -11.14 -9.54
N LEU A 198 13.46 -10.04 -9.30
CA LEU A 198 12.58 -9.39 -10.26
C LEU A 198 13.29 -8.21 -10.90
N LYS A 199 12.99 -7.97 -12.17
CA LYS A 199 13.25 -6.69 -12.80
C LYS A 199 12.12 -5.72 -12.45
N LYS A 200 12.38 -4.42 -12.54
CA LYS A 200 11.37 -3.39 -12.26
C LYS A 200 10.13 -3.53 -13.16
N GLU A 201 10.30 -4.09 -14.35
CA GLU A 201 9.24 -4.29 -15.34
C GLU A 201 8.51 -5.64 -15.21
N ASP A 202 8.95 -6.52 -14.32
CA ASP A 202 8.36 -7.86 -14.17
C ASP A 202 7.06 -7.77 -13.36
N ILE A 203 5.93 -7.75 -14.07
CA ILE A 203 4.60 -7.67 -13.47
C ILE A 203 3.94 -9.06 -13.45
N PRO A 204 3.47 -9.56 -12.29
CA PRO A 204 2.80 -10.85 -12.22
C PRO A 204 1.44 -10.81 -12.93
N LEU A 205 1.22 -11.75 -13.84
CA LEU A 205 -0.06 -11.94 -14.55
C LEU A 205 -1.08 -12.71 -13.69
N ALA A 206 -0.61 -13.49 -12.72
CA ALA A 206 -1.42 -14.08 -11.67
C ALA A 206 -0.61 -14.42 -10.43
N LEU A 207 -1.28 -14.48 -9.28
CA LEU A 207 -0.77 -14.95 -8.00
C LEU A 207 -1.62 -16.12 -7.51
N ILE A 208 -0.98 -17.21 -7.10
CA ILE A 208 -1.60 -18.32 -6.37
C ILE A 208 -1.10 -18.21 -4.93
N ASP A 209 -1.94 -17.63 -4.07
CA ASP A 209 -1.63 -17.34 -2.68
C ASP A 209 -1.80 -18.60 -1.82
N ASN A 210 -0.68 -19.03 -1.22
CA ASN A 210 -0.67 -20.14 -0.26
C ASN A 210 -0.30 -19.68 1.16
N THR A 211 -0.33 -18.37 1.41
CA THR A 211 -0.05 -17.84 2.74
C THR A 211 -1.23 -18.10 3.67
N ILE A 212 -0.94 -18.47 4.92
CA ILE A 212 -1.95 -18.69 5.97
C ILE A 212 -2.81 -17.43 6.20
N PHE A 213 -2.26 -16.23 5.92
CA PHE A 213 -2.89 -14.94 6.15
C PHE A 213 -3.31 -14.19 4.88
N GLY A 214 -3.26 -14.82 3.69
CA GLY A 214 -3.75 -14.22 2.44
C GLY A 214 -2.94 -13.02 1.92
N GLY A 215 -1.67 -12.90 2.30
CA GLY A 215 -0.78 -11.81 1.91
C GLY A 215 0.07 -12.07 0.65
N ALA A 216 -0.11 -13.21 -0.03
CA ALA A 216 0.62 -13.61 -1.25
C ALA A 216 2.17 -13.53 -1.17
N SER A 217 2.72 -13.55 0.05
CA SER A 217 4.15 -13.59 0.32
C SER A 217 4.76 -15.00 0.12
N GLU A 218 3.92 -16.00 -0.13
CA GLU A 218 4.25 -17.41 -0.42
C GLU A 218 3.29 -17.94 -1.49
N GLY A 219 3.71 -18.97 -2.22
CA GLY A 219 2.93 -19.58 -3.30
C GLY A 219 3.57 -19.38 -4.67
N PHE A 220 2.77 -19.06 -5.68
CA PHE A 220 3.21 -18.96 -7.08
C PHE A 220 2.88 -17.60 -7.67
N SER A 221 3.78 -17.10 -8.51
CA SER A 221 3.57 -15.89 -9.30
C SER A 221 3.88 -16.19 -10.75
N ILE A 222 2.88 -15.99 -11.61
CA ILE A 222 2.90 -16.37 -13.02
C ILE A 222 3.24 -15.13 -13.85
N PHE A 223 4.21 -15.25 -14.75
CA PHE A 223 4.64 -14.18 -15.67
C PHE A 223 4.52 -14.68 -17.12
N LYS A 224 4.90 -13.84 -18.08
CA LYS A 224 4.83 -14.17 -19.51
C LYS A 224 5.68 -15.38 -19.91
N ASP A 225 6.91 -15.46 -19.39
CA ASP A 225 7.94 -16.42 -19.84
C ASP A 225 8.38 -17.40 -18.76
N TYR A 226 8.00 -17.16 -17.51
CA TYR A 226 8.40 -17.93 -16.36
C TYR A 226 7.35 -17.84 -15.26
N PHE A 227 7.51 -18.63 -14.21
CA PHE A 227 6.83 -18.41 -12.95
C PHE A 227 7.86 -18.41 -11.81
N ILE A 228 7.49 -17.80 -10.70
CA ILE A 228 8.25 -17.85 -9.45
C ILE A 228 7.46 -18.68 -8.46
N TYR A 229 8.15 -19.58 -7.77
CA TYR A 229 7.60 -20.33 -6.65
C TYR A 229 8.37 -19.96 -5.37
N LYS A 230 7.65 -19.66 -4.30
CA LYS A 230 8.23 -19.42 -2.98
C LYS A 230 7.57 -20.30 -1.94
N LYS A 231 8.35 -21.22 -1.37
CA LYS A 231 7.95 -22.02 -0.20
C LYS A 231 8.23 -21.25 1.09
N SER A 232 7.46 -21.53 2.13
CA SER A 232 7.68 -20.97 3.47
C SER A 232 9.12 -21.21 3.93
N PHE A 233 9.74 -20.15 4.46
CA PHE A 233 11.12 -20.14 4.95
C PHE A 233 12.19 -20.52 3.91
N SER A 234 11.92 -20.31 2.62
CA SER A 234 12.88 -20.53 1.55
C SER A 234 12.99 -19.33 0.62
N ASP A 235 14.10 -19.30 -0.12
CA ASP A 235 14.31 -18.31 -1.17
C ASP A 235 13.40 -18.61 -2.37
N PRO A 236 12.90 -17.57 -3.06
CA PRO A 236 12.08 -17.76 -4.24
C PRO A 236 12.87 -18.38 -5.40
N VAL A 237 12.24 -19.27 -6.15
CA VAL A 237 12.84 -19.97 -7.29
C VAL A 237 12.14 -19.54 -8.58
N LYS A 238 12.91 -19.04 -9.55
CA LYS A 238 12.44 -18.63 -10.88
C LYS A 238 12.58 -19.79 -11.87
N ILE A 239 11.48 -20.20 -12.51
CA ILE A 239 11.42 -21.33 -13.44
C ILE A 239 10.83 -20.87 -14.78
N TYR A 240 11.64 -20.94 -15.84
CA TYR A 240 11.22 -20.60 -17.21
C TYR A 240 10.37 -21.71 -17.82
N TYR A 241 9.30 -21.36 -18.52
CA TYR A 241 8.43 -22.36 -19.17
C TYR A 241 9.17 -23.24 -20.18
N SER A 242 10.16 -22.68 -20.88
CA SER A 242 10.99 -23.39 -21.85
C SER A 242 11.90 -24.44 -21.23
N SER A 243 12.25 -24.31 -19.94
CA SER A 243 13.14 -25.25 -19.25
C SER A 243 12.40 -26.37 -18.51
N ILE A 244 11.06 -26.31 -18.49
CA ILE A 244 10.24 -27.23 -17.73
C ILE A 244 10.38 -28.66 -18.26
N ARG A 245 10.77 -29.57 -17.37
CA ARG A 245 10.66 -31.04 -17.53
C ARG A 245 9.69 -31.53 -16.47
N ASN A 246 8.38 -31.33 -16.71
CA ASN A 246 7.35 -31.66 -15.73
C ASN A 246 7.21 -33.17 -15.54
N GLU A 247 7.13 -33.60 -14.28
CA GLU A 247 6.57 -34.88 -13.89
C GLU A 247 5.56 -34.63 -12.76
N VAL A 248 4.31 -35.06 -12.96
CA VAL A 248 3.33 -35.10 -11.86
C VAL A 248 3.61 -36.37 -11.09
N VAL A 249 3.97 -36.25 -9.82
CA VAL A 249 4.32 -37.40 -8.99
C VAL A 249 3.42 -37.44 -7.76
N GLN A 250 3.07 -38.64 -7.32
CA GLN A 250 2.30 -38.89 -6.10
C GLN A 250 3.18 -39.50 -5.02
N LYS A 251 3.03 -39.03 -3.78
CA LYS A 251 3.87 -39.46 -2.65
C LYS A 251 2.93 -39.69 -1.50
N LEU A 252 3.05 -40.90 -0.97
CA LEU A 252 2.38 -41.27 0.25
C LEU A 252 3.04 -40.48 1.37
N LYS A 253 2.26 -39.61 2.01
CA LYS A 253 2.68 -38.93 3.23
C LYS A 253 2.04 -39.65 4.40
N GLU A 254 2.87 -40.15 5.31
CA GLU A 254 2.38 -40.65 6.59
C GLU A 254 1.96 -39.46 7.45
N THR A 255 0.69 -39.44 7.82
CA THR A 255 0.13 -38.49 8.78
C THR A 255 -0.13 -39.21 10.10
N LYS A 256 -0.35 -38.46 11.19
CA LYS A 256 -0.76 -39.04 12.49
C LYS A 256 -2.06 -39.88 12.40
N LYS A 257 -2.86 -39.70 11.34
CA LYS A 257 -4.12 -40.43 11.08
C LYS A 257 -3.98 -41.53 10.02
N GLY A 258 -2.77 -41.89 9.62
CA GLY A 258 -2.49 -42.89 8.58
C GLY A 258 -1.87 -42.29 7.31
N LYS A 259 -1.69 -43.13 6.27
CA LYS A 259 -1.11 -42.73 4.99
C LYS A 259 -2.13 -41.96 4.16
N LYS A 260 -1.83 -40.72 3.80
CA LYS A 260 -2.61 -39.92 2.84
C LYS A 260 -1.76 -39.70 1.59
N LEU A 261 -2.35 -39.94 0.42
CA LEU A 261 -1.75 -39.51 -0.84
C LEU A 261 -1.90 -37.98 -0.92
N GLU A 262 -0.77 -37.27 -0.99
CA GLU A 262 -0.76 -35.85 -1.30
C GLU A 262 -0.14 -35.69 -2.70
N PRO A 263 -0.87 -35.12 -3.67
CA PRO A 263 -0.28 -34.81 -4.96
C PRO A 263 0.74 -33.69 -4.79
N TYR A 264 1.88 -33.81 -5.47
CA TYR A 264 2.88 -32.76 -5.55
C TYR A 264 3.35 -32.64 -6.99
N LEU A 265 3.79 -31.44 -7.34
CA LEU A 265 4.27 -31.16 -8.67
C LEU A 265 5.80 -31.09 -8.60
N LEU A 266 6.48 -31.98 -9.33
CA LEU A 266 7.93 -31.93 -9.51
C LEU A 266 8.24 -31.18 -10.79
N VAL A 267 8.88 -30.02 -10.66
CA VAL A 267 9.34 -29.24 -11.81
C VAL A 267 10.82 -29.00 -11.67
N ASN A 268 11.60 -29.56 -12.59
CA ASN A 268 13.05 -29.45 -12.60
C ASN A 268 13.69 -29.86 -11.25
N ASN A 269 13.20 -30.95 -10.65
CA ASN A 269 13.61 -31.46 -9.34
C ASN A 269 13.23 -30.58 -8.13
N HIS A 270 12.43 -29.54 -8.32
CA HIS A 270 11.84 -28.79 -7.22
C HIS A 270 10.48 -29.40 -6.84
N GLU A 271 10.36 -29.92 -5.61
CA GLU A 271 9.08 -30.34 -5.03
C GLU A 271 8.25 -29.09 -4.72
N MET A 272 7.16 -28.89 -5.47
CA MET A 272 6.25 -27.77 -5.28
C MET A 272 4.97 -28.23 -4.59
N PHE A 273 4.69 -27.61 -3.44
CA PHE A 273 3.45 -27.81 -2.72
C PHE A 273 2.37 -26.94 -3.34
N VAL A 274 1.44 -27.58 -4.04
CA VAL A 274 0.22 -26.96 -4.54
C VAL A 274 -0.94 -27.61 -3.81
N PHE A 275 -1.97 -26.85 -3.45
CA PHE A 275 -3.22 -27.44 -2.95
C PHE A 275 -3.70 -28.52 -3.93
N SER A 276 -4.21 -29.64 -3.40
CA SER A 276 -4.48 -30.84 -4.20
C SER A 276 -5.37 -30.57 -5.41
N GLU A 277 -6.33 -29.66 -5.28
CA GLU A 277 -7.27 -29.27 -6.34
C GLU A 277 -6.59 -28.44 -7.44
N ILE A 278 -5.65 -27.55 -7.06
CA ILE A 278 -4.96 -26.66 -7.99
C ILE A 278 -3.78 -27.38 -8.66
N ALA A 279 -3.17 -28.38 -8.00
CA ALA A 279 -1.98 -29.07 -8.48
C ALA A 279 -2.15 -29.62 -9.89
N TYR A 280 -3.29 -30.25 -10.15
CA TYR A 280 -3.58 -30.85 -11.44
C TYR A 280 -3.79 -29.80 -12.54
N ARG A 281 -4.66 -28.82 -12.29
CA ARG A 281 -4.93 -27.71 -13.22
C ARG A 281 -3.67 -26.89 -13.52
N PHE A 282 -2.85 -26.66 -12.51
CA PHE A 282 -1.57 -25.97 -12.66
C PHE A 282 -0.59 -26.78 -13.48
N SER A 283 -0.52 -28.10 -13.30
CA SER A 283 0.30 -28.96 -14.17
C SER A 283 -0.12 -28.88 -15.64
N GLN A 284 -1.43 -28.93 -15.92
CA GLN A 284 -1.95 -28.76 -17.28
C GLN A 284 -1.56 -27.40 -17.87
N PHE A 285 -1.73 -26.33 -17.10
CA PHE A 285 -1.29 -24.99 -17.47
C PHE A 285 0.21 -24.97 -17.81
N LEU A 286 1.08 -25.53 -16.97
CA LEU A 286 2.52 -25.56 -17.21
C LEU A 286 2.88 -26.35 -18.48
N ASN A 287 2.22 -27.47 -18.73
CA ASN A 287 2.43 -28.26 -19.94
C ASN A 287 2.02 -27.48 -21.19
N HIS A 288 0.89 -26.78 -21.14
CA HIS A 288 0.42 -25.93 -22.23
C HIS A 288 1.38 -24.78 -22.50
N MET A 289 1.81 -24.07 -21.44
CA MET A 289 2.76 -22.97 -21.55
C MET A 289 4.12 -23.42 -22.08
N ARG A 290 4.61 -24.60 -21.65
CA ARG A 290 5.82 -25.21 -22.19
C ARG A 290 5.68 -25.44 -23.70
N ALA A 291 4.58 -26.07 -24.14
CA ALA A 291 4.35 -26.38 -25.55
C ALA A 291 4.37 -25.11 -26.42
N ILE A 292 3.69 -24.05 -25.98
CA ILE A 292 3.71 -22.74 -26.66
C ILE A 292 5.15 -22.20 -26.78
N LYS A 293 5.95 -22.30 -25.71
CA LYS A 293 7.28 -21.71 -25.66
C LYS A 293 8.36 -22.54 -26.37
N THR A 294 8.18 -23.86 -26.49
CA THR A 294 9.15 -24.73 -27.19
C THR A 294 8.81 -24.93 -28.66
N SER A 295 7.53 -24.85 -29.05
CA SER A 295 7.06 -25.14 -30.41
C SER A 295 5.97 -24.15 -30.86
N PRO A 296 6.29 -22.86 -31.06
CA PRO A 296 5.29 -21.83 -31.38
C PRO A 296 4.49 -22.08 -32.67
N ASN A 297 5.00 -22.93 -33.58
CA ASN A 297 4.34 -23.26 -34.85
C ASN A 297 3.47 -24.53 -34.79
N GLN A 298 3.44 -25.27 -33.67
CA GLN A 298 2.54 -26.40 -33.50
C GLN A 298 1.30 -25.92 -32.75
N ALA A 299 0.18 -25.80 -33.47
CA ALA A 299 -1.12 -25.59 -32.84
C ALA A 299 -1.37 -26.76 -31.88
N VAL A 300 -1.36 -26.46 -30.57
CA VAL A 300 -1.74 -27.43 -29.55
C VAL A 300 -3.24 -27.68 -29.75
N SER A 301 -3.61 -28.84 -30.29
CA SER A 301 -5.01 -29.24 -30.37
C SER A 301 -5.59 -29.22 -28.97
N ASP A 302 -6.75 -28.58 -28.77
CA ASP A 302 -7.49 -28.58 -27.51
C ASP A 302 -7.91 -30.01 -27.16
N SER A 303 -7.02 -30.79 -26.58
CA SER A 303 -7.38 -32.05 -25.94
C SER A 303 -8.25 -31.73 -24.74
N GLU A 304 -9.41 -32.37 -24.64
CA GLU A 304 -10.33 -32.20 -23.53
C GLU A 304 -9.63 -32.35 -22.18
N ILE A 305 -9.99 -31.46 -21.25
CA ILE A 305 -9.53 -31.48 -19.86
C ILE A 305 -10.18 -32.70 -19.18
N ILE A 306 -9.58 -33.87 -19.33
CA ILE A 306 -10.00 -35.06 -18.59
C ILE A 306 -9.23 -35.05 -17.28
N ASN A 307 -9.93 -34.75 -16.19
CA ASN A 307 -9.40 -34.93 -14.85
C ASN A 307 -9.17 -36.44 -14.61
N PRO A 308 -7.93 -36.94 -14.47
CA PRO A 308 -7.67 -38.36 -14.22
C PRO A 308 -8.03 -38.75 -12.78
N TRP A 309 -8.54 -37.80 -11.99
CA TRP A 309 -8.90 -37.95 -10.58
C TRP A 309 -10.41 -37.97 -10.33
N ASP A 310 -11.25 -37.75 -11.35
CA ASP A 310 -12.71 -37.96 -11.29
C ASP A 310 -13.05 -39.42 -11.66
#